data_AF-A0A2R8AYA1-F1
#
_entry.id   AF-A0A2R8AYA1-F1
#
_cell.length_a   1.000
_cell.length_b   1.000
_cell.length_c   1.000
_cell.angle_alpha   90.00
_cell.angle_beta   90.00
_cell.angle_gamma   90.00
#
_symmetry.space_group_name_H-M   'P 1'
#
loop_
_entity.id
_entity.type
_entity.pdbx_description
1 polymer ?
#
loop_
_entity_poly.entity_id
_entity_poly.type
_entity_poly.pdbx_seq_one_letter_code
_entity_poly.pdbx_strand_id
1 'polypeptide(L)'
;MALRRIITSVRRKPLLALAFGLAVAVLVVFGARFFMHSTRWDDPKFRDQKIEAWMTPGFVGHSWHVPKEVVFNALDLTKDTPKVGSLDELADLRGVPVEDLIQKLEIAIAVFRSKHD
;
A
#
# COMPACT_ATOMS: atom_id res chain seq x y z
N MET A 1 -15.67 -39.78 16.91
CA MET A 1 -16.50 -39.89 18.14
C MET A 1 -16.85 -38.53 18.77
N ALA A 2 -16.00 -37.49 18.66
CA ALA A 2 -16.28 -36.15 19.20
C ALA A 2 -17.46 -35.40 18.53
N LEU A 3 -17.68 -35.62 17.23
CA LEU A 3 -18.67 -34.87 16.44
C LEU A 3 -20.14 -35.13 16.87
N ARG A 4 -20.47 -36.35 17.32
CA ARG A 4 -21.82 -36.72 17.77
C ARG A 4 -22.20 -36.12 19.13
N ARG A 5 -21.22 -35.87 20.02
CA ARG A 5 -21.44 -35.30 21.36
C ARG A 5 -21.79 -33.81 21.32
N ILE A 6 -21.25 -33.08 20.35
CA ILE A 6 -21.53 -31.65 20.16
C ILE A 6 -23.02 -31.46 19.84
N ILE A 7 -23.59 -32.30 18.96
CA ILE A 7 -24.99 -32.23 18.54
C ILE A 7 -25.96 -32.55 19.68
N THR A 8 -25.62 -33.48 20.58
CA THR A 8 -26.49 -33.84 21.71
C THR A 8 -26.57 -32.76 22.81
N SER A 9 -25.54 -31.92 22.94
CA SER A 9 -25.53 -30.84 23.96
C SER A 9 -26.31 -29.61 23.52
N VAL A 10 -26.42 -29.39 22.20
CA VAL A 10 -27.21 -28.29 21.60
C VAL A 10 -28.71 -28.42 21.91
N ARG A 11 -29.22 -29.65 22.07
CA ARG A 11 -30.66 -29.92 22.28
C ARG A 11 -31.17 -29.70 23.71
N ARG A 12 -30.28 -29.65 24.72
CA ARG A 12 -30.68 -29.49 26.14
C ARG A 12 -30.71 -28.05 26.61
N LYS A 13 -29.95 -27.16 25.96
CA LYS A 13 -29.90 -25.72 26.29
C LYS A 13 -29.78 -24.88 25.00
N PRO A 14 -30.88 -24.70 24.25
CA PRO A 14 -30.87 -24.05 22.94
C PRO A 14 -30.32 -22.61 23.00
N LEU A 15 -30.54 -21.92 24.13
CA LEU A 15 -29.99 -20.58 24.40
C LEU A 15 -28.45 -20.56 24.41
N LEU A 16 -27.80 -21.56 25.01
CA LEU A 16 -26.33 -21.64 25.05
C LEU A 16 -25.75 -22.00 23.68
N ALA A 17 -26.44 -22.86 22.93
CA ALA A 17 -26.05 -23.19 21.56
C ALA A 17 -26.21 -21.99 20.62
N LEU A 18 -27.29 -21.22 20.77
CA LEU A 18 -27.53 -19.98 20.02
C LEU A 18 -26.46 -18.94 20.37
N ALA A 19 -26.19 -18.71 21.66
CA ALA A 19 -25.17 -17.78 22.11
C ALA A 19 -23.77 -18.17 21.60
N PHE A 20 -23.44 -19.46 21.61
CA PHE A 20 -22.17 -19.96 21.07
C PHE A 20 -22.09 -19.79 19.55
N GLY A 21 -23.16 -20.13 18.81
CA GLY A 21 -23.22 -19.91 17.37
C GLY A 21 -23.06 -18.44 16.99
N LEU A 22 -23.69 -17.54 17.78
CA LEU A 22 -23.60 -16.10 17.58
C LEU A 22 -22.19 -15.58 17.88
N ALA A 23 -21.53 -16.07 18.93
CA ALA A 23 -20.14 -15.75 19.22
C ALA A 23 -19.19 -16.17 18.09
N VAL A 24 -19.38 -17.37 17.51
CA VAL A 24 -18.61 -17.83 16.34
C VAL A 24 -18.87 -16.96 15.12
N ALA A 25 -20.12 -16.59 14.85
CA ALA A 25 -20.45 -15.70 13.74
C ALA A 25 -19.79 -14.32 13.87
N VAL A 26 -19.80 -13.74 15.08
CA VAL A 26 -19.11 -12.48 15.38
C VAL A 26 -17.61 -12.62 15.17
N LEU A 27 -16.99 -13.71 15.65
CA LEU A 27 -15.56 -13.97 15.45
C LEU A 27 -15.19 -14.05 13.97
N VAL A 28 -16.01 -14.73 13.16
CA VAL A 28 -15.78 -14.85 11.70
C VAL A 28 -15.93 -13.50 11.01
N VAL A 29 -16.95 -12.71 11.35
CA VAL A 29 -17.16 -11.37 10.77
C VAL A 29 -16.01 -10.43 11.13
N PHE A 30 -15.62 -10.39 12.40
CA PHE A 30 -14.51 -9.54 12.85
C PHE A 30 -13.16 -10.03 12.32
N GLY A 31 -12.94 -11.34 12.30
CA GLY A 31 -11.75 -11.95 11.70
C GLY A 31 -11.65 -11.62 10.22
N ALA A 32 -12.71 -11.86 9.44
CA ALA A 32 -12.74 -11.53 8.02
C ALA A 32 -12.57 -10.03 7.76
N ARG A 33 -13.22 -9.17 8.54
CA ARG A 33 -13.04 -7.70 8.45
C ARG A 33 -11.61 -7.27 8.78
N PHE A 34 -10.99 -7.91 9.76
CA PHE A 34 -9.58 -7.69 10.12
C PHE A 34 -8.65 -8.15 9.00
N PHE A 35 -8.88 -9.34 8.42
CA PHE A 35 -8.10 -9.83 7.28
C PHE A 35 -8.27 -8.96 6.03
N MET A 36 -9.49 -8.49 5.71
CA MET A 36 -9.71 -7.54 4.60
C MET A 36 -9.02 -6.19 4.81
N HIS A 37 -8.79 -5.78 6.06
CA HIS A 37 -8.01 -4.58 6.34
C HIS A 37 -6.49 -4.85 6.39
N SER A 38 -6.10 -6.07 6.78
CA SER A 38 -4.72 -6.55 6.89
C SER A 38 -4.13 -7.06 5.58
N THR A 39 -4.93 -7.28 4.53
CA THR A 39 -4.45 -7.68 3.18
C THR A 39 -3.63 -6.60 2.49
N ARG A 40 -3.43 -5.43 3.12
CA ARG A 40 -2.47 -4.42 2.69
C ARG A 40 -1.05 -4.63 3.26
N TRP A 41 -0.83 -5.65 4.09
CA TRP A 41 0.44 -5.86 4.81
C TRP A 41 1.38 -6.93 4.23
N ASP A 42 0.97 -7.68 3.20
CA ASP A 42 1.83 -8.66 2.51
C ASP A 42 1.95 -8.38 1.00
N ASP A 43 2.17 -7.12 0.62
CA ASP A 43 2.82 -6.84 -0.67
C ASP A 43 4.31 -6.61 -0.37
N PRO A 44 5.22 -7.50 -0.81
CA PRO A 44 6.67 -7.30 -0.72
C PRO A 44 7.13 -5.98 -1.37
N LYS A 45 6.25 -5.32 -2.14
CA LYS A 45 6.42 -3.97 -2.70
C LYS A 45 6.32 -2.83 -1.68
N PHE A 46 5.78 -3.05 -0.47
CA PHE A 46 5.65 -2.01 0.57
C PHE A 46 6.95 -1.72 1.36
N ARG A 47 8.07 -2.35 1.01
CA ARG A 47 9.38 -1.90 1.50
C ARG A 47 9.81 -0.57 0.90
N ASP A 48 9.18 -0.16 -0.19
CA ASP A 48 9.40 1.13 -0.78
C ASP A 48 8.23 2.06 -0.42
N GLN A 49 8.53 3.12 0.34
CA GLN A 49 7.53 4.14 0.70
C GLN A 49 6.85 4.64 -0.57
N LYS A 50 5.51 4.59 -0.59
CA LYS A 50 4.70 5.22 -1.63
C LYS A 50 5.24 6.64 -1.87
N ILE A 51 5.55 6.98 -3.11
CA ILE A 51 6.01 8.32 -3.44
C ILE A 51 4.85 9.27 -3.15
N GLU A 52 5.05 10.18 -2.19
CA GLU A 52 4.03 11.14 -1.78
C GLU A 52 4.27 12.49 -2.45
N ALA A 53 3.20 13.25 -2.67
CA ALA A 53 3.24 14.55 -3.37
C ALA A 53 4.15 15.59 -2.69
N TRP A 54 4.29 15.53 -1.37
CA TRP A 54 5.16 16.43 -0.60
C TRP A 54 6.65 16.10 -0.74
N MET A 55 7.01 14.93 -1.29
CA MET A 55 8.41 14.52 -1.41
C MET A 55 9.12 15.34 -2.47
N THR A 56 10.38 15.67 -2.21
CA THR A 56 11.23 16.36 -3.18
C THR A 56 11.79 15.35 -4.19
N PRO A 57 12.00 15.70 -5.46
CA PRO A 57 12.60 14.78 -6.43
C PRO A 57 13.94 14.19 -5.96
N GLY A 58 14.78 15.00 -5.32
CA GLY A 58 16.04 14.52 -4.74
C GLY A 58 15.83 13.56 -3.56
N PHE A 59 14.82 13.81 -2.73
CA PHE A 59 14.46 12.95 -1.61
C PHE A 59 13.94 11.59 -2.07
N VAL A 60 13.14 11.55 -3.15
CA VAL A 60 12.65 10.30 -3.75
C VAL A 60 13.82 9.43 -4.22
N GLY A 61 14.82 10.01 -4.89
CA GLY A 61 16.02 9.26 -5.30
C GLY A 61 16.76 8.68 -4.10
N HIS A 62 16.87 9.45 -3.02
CA HIS A 62 17.52 8.99 -1.79
C HIS A 62 16.75 7.86 -1.10
N SER A 63 15.43 7.99 -0.93
CA SER A 63 14.61 6.98 -0.25
C SER A 63 14.55 5.66 -1.03
N TRP A 64 14.51 5.73 -2.36
CA TRP A 64 14.48 4.55 -3.24
C TRP A 64 15.86 4.02 -3.62
N HIS A 65 16.94 4.63 -3.11
CA HIS A 65 18.34 4.29 -3.41
C HIS A 65 18.67 4.30 -4.91
N VAL A 66 18.07 5.24 -5.65
CA VAL A 66 18.28 5.42 -7.09
C VAL A 66 19.10 6.69 -7.32
N PRO A 67 20.06 6.70 -8.27
CA PRO A 67 20.79 7.91 -8.62
C PRO A 67 19.83 9.05 -8.98
N LYS A 68 20.15 10.26 -8.50
CA LYS A 68 19.34 11.47 -8.73
C LYS A 68 19.11 11.73 -10.23
N GLU A 69 20.05 11.32 -11.08
CA GLU A 69 19.99 11.47 -12.54
C GLU A 69 18.80 10.70 -13.12
N VAL A 70 18.49 9.51 -12.60
CA VAL A 70 17.34 8.73 -13.06
C VAL A 70 16.04 9.45 -12.73
N VAL A 71 15.93 9.98 -11.51
CA VAL A 71 14.76 10.72 -11.04
C VAL A 71 14.58 12.03 -11.82
N PHE A 72 15.68 12.75 -12.07
CA PHE A 72 15.63 14.03 -12.78
C PHE A 72 15.31 13.83 -14.25
N ASN A 73 15.85 12.80 -14.89
CA ASN A 73 15.51 12.43 -16.26
C ASN A 73 14.04 11.98 -16.37
N ALA A 74 13.53 11.21 -15.40
CA ALA A 74 12.14 10.75 -15.39
C ALA A 74 11.13 11.91 -15.30
N LEU A 75 11.53 13.00 -14.64
CA LEU A 75 10.73 14.21 -14.48
C LEU A 75 11.08 15.29 -15.49
N ASP A 76 11.94 15.03 -16.48
CA ASP A 76 12.40 16.04 -17.44
C ASP A 76 12.92 17.33 -16.77
N LEU A 77 13.60 17.18 -15.62
CA LEU A 77 14.20 18.30 -14.89
C LEU A 77 15.48 18.75 -15.60
N THR A 78 15.47 19.96 -16.13
CA THR A 78 16.62 20.60 -16.78
C THR A 78 17.24 21.66 -15.86
N LYS A 79 18.43 22.18 -16.20
CA LYS A 79 19.06 23.28 -15.44
C LYS A 79 18.20 24.54 -15.39
N ASP A 80 17.32 24.71 -16.38
CA ASP A 80 16.40 25.85 -16.50
C ASP A 80 15.08 25.61 -15.74
N THR A 81 14.85 24.40 -15.23
CA THR A 81 13.66 24.13 -14.43
C THR A 81 13.79 24.81 -13.07
N PRO A 82 12.78 25.57 -12.63
CA PRO A 82 12.77 26.18 -11.30
C PRO A 82 13.06 25.13 -10.23
N LYS A 83 13.86 25.50 -9.22
CA LYS A 83 14.08 24.65 -8.05
C LYS A 83 12.77 24.59 -7.25
N VAL A 84 12.01 23.54 -7.49
CA VAL A 84 10.79 23.20 -6.75
C VAL A 84 11.14 22.38 -5.51
N GLY A 85 10.42 22.63 -4.43
CA GLY A 85 10.59 21.94 -3.15
C GLY A 85 9.92 20.57 -3.16
N SER A 86 8.77 20.40 -3.80
CA SER A 86 7.98 19.15 -3.79
C SER A 86 7.53 18.72 -5.19
N LEU A 87 7.01 17.50 -5.30
CA LEU A 87 6.35 17.02 -6.53
C LEU A 87 5.02 17.72 -6.78
N ASP A 88 4.30 18.09 -5.72
CA ASP A 88 3.11 18.94 -5.75
C ASP A 88 3.40 20.30 -6.42
N GLU A 89 4.46 20.98 -5.98
CA GLU A 89 4.81 22.30 -6.52
C GLU A 89 5.25 22.19 -7.97
N LEU A 90 5.90 21.07 -8.32
CA LEU A 90 6.27 20.76 -9.70
C LEU A 90 5.04 20.50 -10.59
N ALA A 91 4.04 19.80 -10.05
CA ALA A 91 2.80 19.47 -10.73
C ALA A 91 2.00 20.75 -11.01
N ASP A 92 1.86 21.61 -10.00
CA ASP A 92 1.20 22.90 -10.09
C ASP A 92 1.90 23.83 -11.09
N LEU A 93 3.23 23.91 -11.04
CA LEU A 93 4.01 24.70 -11.99
C LEU A 93 3.81 24.26 -13.45
N ARG A 94 3.58 22.96 -13.65
CA ARG A 94 3.40 22.36 -14.98
C ARG A 94 1.93 22.23 -15.40
N GLY A 95 0.99 22.51 -14.51
CA GLY A 95 -0.44 22.31 -14.75
C GLY A 95 -0.81 20.86 -15.01
N VAL A 96 -0.08 19.91 -14.42
CA VAL A 96 -0.32 18.46 -14.55
C VAL A 96 -0.72 17.87 -13.21
N PRO A 97 -1.47 16.75 -13.17
CA PRO A 97 -1.71 16.01 -11.93
C PRO A 97 -0.40 15.51 -11.30
N VAL A 98 -0.28 15.58 -9.97
CA VAL A 98 0.89 15.07 -9.26
C VAL A 98 1.01 13.55 -9.37
N GLU A 99 -0.11 12.86 -9.51
CA GLU A 99 -0.18 11.41 -9.75
C GLU A 99 0.55 11.00 -11.04
N ASP A 100 0.49 11.82 -12.08
CA ASP A 100 1.17 11.54 -13.35
C ASP A 100 2.70 11.61 -13.17
N LEU A 101 3.18 12.55 -12.35
CA LEU A 101 4.60 12.67 -12.00
C LEU A 101 5.05 11.49 -11.14
N ILE A 102 4.24 11.10 -10.17
CA ILE A 102 4.49 9.92 -9.31
C ILE A 102 4.56 8.65 -10.16
N GLN A 103 3.61 8.44 -11.06
CA GLN A 103 3.59 7.27 -11.94
C GLN A 103 4.81 7.20 -12.86
N LYS A 104 5.25 8.34 -13.43
CA LYS A 104 6.49 8.41 -14.21
C LYS A 104 7.72 8.01 -13.40
N LEU A 105 7.81 8.46 -12.15
CA LEU A 105 8.89 8.10 -11.24
C LEU A 105 8.89 6.61 -10.93
N GLU A 106 7.74 6.03 -10.60
CA GLU A 106 7.60 4.61 -10.33
C GLU A 106 8.05 3.75 -11.51
N ILE A 107 7.63 4.11 -12.73
CA ILE A 107 8.05 3.43 -13.97
C ILE A 107 9.57 3.53 -14.14
N ALA A 108 10.15 4.72 -13.97
CA ALA A 108 11.58 4.92 -14.14
C ALA A 108 12.41 4.13 -13.12
N ILE A 109 11.97 4.10 -11.86
CA ILE A 109 12.61 3.33 -10.79
C ILE A 109 12.52 1.83 -11.08
N ALA A 110 11.35 1.34 -11.51
CA ALA A 110 11.18 -0.06 -11.89
C ALA A 110 12.09 -0.47 -13.05
N VAL A 111 12.24 0.39 -14.07
CA VAL A 111 13.17 0.18 -15.20
C VAL A 111 14.62 0.23 -14.76
N PHE A 112 14.98 1.09 -13.81
CA PHE A 112 16.33 1.15 -13.29
C PHE A 112 16.70 -0.13 -12.54
N ARG A 113 15.81 -0.61 -11.66
CA ARG A 113 16.00 -1.83 -10.88
C ARG A 113 16.10 -3.08 -11.75
N SER A 114 15.23 -3.23 -12.76
CA SER A 114 15.29 -4.38 -13.68
C SER A 114 16.57 -4.46 -14.52
N LYS A 115 17.30 -3.35 -14.68
CA LYS A 115 18.61 -3.33 -15.37
C LYS A 115 19.79 -3.61 -14.45
N HIS A 116 19.59 -3.58 -13.13
CA HIS A 116 20.63 -3.73 -12.12
C HIS A 116 20.44 -4.98 -11.22
N ASP A 117 19.45 -5.83 -11.53
CA ASP A 117 19.30 -7.21 -11.06
C ASP A 117 20.00 -8.19 -12.03
#